data_AF-A0A166HJQ9-F1
#
_entry.id   AF-A0A166HJQ9-F1
#
_cell.length_a   1.000
_cell.length_b   1.000
_cell.length_c   1.000
_cell.angle_alpha   90.00
_cell.angle_beta   90.00
_cell.angle_gamma   90.00
#
_symmetry.space_group_name_H-M   'P 1'
#
loop_
_entity.id
_entity.type
_entity.pdbx_description
1 polymer ?
#
loop_
_entity_poly.entity_id
_entity_poly.type
_entity_poly.pdbx_seq_one_letter_code
_entity_poly.pdbx_strand_id
1 'polypeptide(L)'
;MAVSTQPSTPPLPHQSSSPSIKRRDSGSSRIRFNAELSQCLFDFVIQLLPTVDELAVKEDVRKLLERLIRTIEPDSRLLSFGSTANGFSLRNSDMDLCCLIDSEERLAASDLVTMLGDLLERETKFHVKPLPHARIPIVKLSLDPSPGLPLGIACDIGFENRLALENTRLLYCYAMIDPTRVRTMVLFLKVWAKRRKINSPYKGTLSSYGYVLLVIYFLVHVKNPPVLPNLQQMPPLRPISQADTHIGGNNVWFFDDIELLRQRWQSANHESVAQLLTDFFKFYARDFLYNTGVVSIRGGHITKGSKGWQNESSRYKDSRERNRFCIEDPFEIDFNVARCVTRDGLYTIRGEFMRASRILSLRPERAILAIAQLCEERSDVLGPTPTTPSSVPPRLSPFPPQTPYTVGSSPMRPNEIHMPAPSRASPPSASDEPTRVPSIAPPESDTPEHMAPQRHKWTSPPPANAPSADHLSFENRLGLGLSLATVPGTANIRQNDGDHSSNASEIYTDEGDVDEIRSMISDSPTTLDVWPTRS
;
A
#
# COMPACT_ATOMS: atom_id res chain seq x y z
N MET A 1 -1.71 61.97 -77.89
CA MET A 1 -1.19 62.27 -76.52
C MET A 1 -2.37 62.17 -75.56
N ALA A 2 -2.30 61.58 -74.36
CA ALA A 2 -1.34 60.63 -73.81
C ALA A 2 -1.93 60.07 -72.49
N VAL A 3 -1.79 58.74 -72.22
CA VAL A 3 -1.76 58.13 -70.86
C VAL A 3 -3.09 58.24 -70.02
N SER A 4 -3.54 57.28 -69.20
CA SER A 4 -3.01 55.98 -68.77
C SER A 4 -4.14 54.94 -68.62
N THR A 5 -3.85 53.67 -68.88
CA THR A 5 -4.67 52.54 -68.43
C THR A 5 -4.46 52.27 -66.93
N GLN A 6 -5.53 52.27 -66.12
CA GLN A 6 -5.45 51.77 -64.75
C GLN A 6 -5.60 50.23 -64.73
N PRO A 7 -4.73 49.49 -64.02
CA PRO A 7 -4.90 48.06 -63.82
C PRO A 7 -5.88 47.75 -62.69
N SER A 8 -6.76 46.78 -62.93
CA SER A 8 -7.66 46.20 -61.93
C SER A 8 -6.89 45.51 -60.81
N THR A 9 -7.15 45.91 -59.56
CA THR A 9 -6.60 45.26 -58.35
C THR A 9 -7.26 43.89 -58.12
N PRO A 10 -6.48 42.83 -57.81
CA PRO A 10 -7.02 41.55 -57.39
C PRO A 10 -7.50 41.62 -55.92
N PRO A 11 -8.50 40.80 -55.52
CA PRO A 11 -8.93 40.74 -54.13
C PRO A 11 -7.84 40.10 -53.26
N LEU A 12 -7.56 40.73 -52.11
CA LEU A 12 -6.69 40.17 -51.07
C LEU A 12 -7.31 38.88 -50.50
N PRO A 13 -6.56 37.78 -50.36
CA PRO A 13 -7.05 36.63 -49.61
C PRO A 13 -7.08 36.99 -48.12
N HIS A 14 -8.29 37.04 -47.54
CA HIS A 14 -8.45 37.06 -46.09
C HIS A 14 -7.95 35.73 -45.50
N GLN A 15 -6.66 35.65 -45.20
CA GLN A 15 -6.14 34.63 -44.30
C GLN A 15 -6.58 34.96 -42.87
N SER A 16 -7.78 34.53 -42.51
CA SER A 16 -8.18 34.35 -41.11
C SER A 16 -7.44 33.14 -40.53
N SER A 17 -6.12 33.24 -40.39
CA SER A 17 -5.28 32.28 -39.70
C SER A 17 -5.53 32.34 -38.19
N SER A 18 -6.69 31.86 -37.77
CA SER A 18 -6.99 31.63 -36.35
C SER A 18 -5.90 30.73 -35.76
N PRO A 19 -5.11 31.18 -34.77
CA PRO A 19 -4.01 30.40 -34.26
C PRO A 19 -4.55 29.22 -33.45
N SER A 20 -4.51 28.03 -34.02
CA SER A 20 -4.83 26.74 -33.39
C SER A 20 -3.75 26.30 -32.38
N ILE A 21 -3.21 27.26 -31.60
CA ILE A 21 -2.08 27.12 -30.67
C ILE A 21 -2.59 27.15 -29.22
N LYS A 22 -3.46 26.19 -28.84
CA LYS A 22 -3.79 25.93 -27.42
C LYS A 22 -3.92 24.45 -27.00
N ARG A 23 -3.84 23.48 -27.92
CA ARG A 23 -3.90 22.04 -27.58
C ARG A 23 -2.55 21.31 -27.55
N ARG A 24 -1.55 21.72 -28.36
CA ARG A 24 -0.24 21.04 -28.43
C ARG A 24 0.62 21.22 -27.16
N ASP A 25 0.58 22.40 -26.54
CA ASP A 25 1.47 22.76 -25.43
C ASP A 25 1.09 22.06 -24.09
N SER A 26 -0.21 21.93 -23.84
CA SER A 26 -0.77 21.25 -22.66
C SER A 26 -0.28 19.80 -22.50
N GLY A 27 -0.14 19.07 -23.60
CA GLY A 27 0.35 17.69 -23.62
C GLY A 27 1.83 17.59 -23.26
N SER A 28 2.67 18.43 -23.88
CA SER A 28 4.11 18.53 -23.58
C SER A 28 4.35 18.85 -22.10
N SER A 29 3.64 19.85 -21.58
CA SER A 29 3.65 20.21 -20.15
C SER A 29 3.26 19.03 -19.24
N ARG A 30 2.23 18.25 -19.58
CA ARG A 30 1.80 17.07 -18.79
C ARG A 30 2.86 15.97 -18.79
N ILE A 31 3.47 15.68 -19.94
CA ILE A 31 4.51 14.65 -20.07
C ILE A 31 5.74 15.05 -19.25
N ARG A 32 6.20 16.30 -19.38
CA ARG A 32 7.32 16.85 -18.60
C ARG A 32 7.06 16.80 -17.10
N PHE A 33 5.89 17.22 -16.65
CA PHE A 33 5.51 17.17 -15.23
C PHE A 33 5.50 15.73 -14.69
N ASN A 34 4.97 14.76 -15.45
CA ASN A 34 4.95 13.36 -15.02
C ASN A 34 6.35 12.74 -14.96
N ALA A 35 7.27 13.12 -15.86
CA ALA A 35 8.66 12.69 -15.82
C ALA A 35 9.38 13.28 -14.60
N GLU A 36 9.28 14.59 -14.38
CA GLU A 36 9.87 15.28 -13.21
C GLU A 36 9.30 14.72 -11.89
N LEU A 37 7.99 14.49 -11.81
CA LEU A 37 7.34 13.91 -10.64
C LEU A 37 7.78 12.47 -10.38
N SER A 38 7.98 11.67 -11.43
CA SER A 38 8.51 10.31 -11.28
C SER A 38 9.92 10.33 -10.69
N GLN A 39 10.79 11.23 -11.17
CA GLN A 39 12.13 11.39 -10.61
C GLN A 39 12.07 11.86 -9.15
N CYS A 40 11.28 12.89 -8.84
CA CYS A 40 11.10 13.36 -7.46
C CYS A 40 10.57 12.26 -6.52
N LEU A 41 9.71 11.35 -7.00
CA LEU A 41 9.22 10.21 -6.21
C LEU A 41 10.33 9.19 -5.94
N PHE A 42 11.17 8.87 -6.92
CA PHE A 42 12.32 7.98 -6.73
C PHE A 42 13.33 8.59 -5.75
N ASP A 43 13.75 9.84 -5.98
CA ASP A 43 14.71 10.55 -5.13
C ASP A 43 14.22 10.66 -3.67
N PHE A 44 12.92 10.90 -3.48
CA PHE A 44 12.28 10.95 -2.17
C PHE A 44 12.28 9.59 -1.47
N VAL A 45 11.94 8.51 -2.19
CA VAL A 45 11.85 7.16 -1.60
C VAL A 45 13.23 6.59 -1.27
N ILE A 46 14.26 6.82 -2.10
CA ILE A 46 15.63 6.32 -1.84
C ILE A 46 16.16 6.83 -0.49
N GLN A 47 15.93 8.09 -0.15
CA GLN A 47 16.34 8.71 1.12
C GLN A 47 15.63 8.14 2.36
N LEU A 48 14.56 7.37 2.16
CA LEU A 48 13.70 6.82 3.21
C LEU A 48 13.88 5.31 3.42
N LEU A 49 14.76 4.65 2.66
CA LEU A 49 15.08 3.24 2.88
C LEU A 49 15.90 3.04 4.16
N PRO A 50 15.75 1.91 4.87
CA PRO A 50 16.66 1.53 5.94
C PRO A 50 18.11 1.45 5.44
N THR A 51 19.07 1.87 6.27
CA THR A 51 20.50 1.68 5.95
C THR A 51 20.94 0.27 6.32
N VAL A 52 22.05 -0.20 5.71
CA VAL A 52 22.65 -1.51 6.03
C VAL A 52 22.91 -1.63 7.54
N ASP A 53 23.46 -0.59 8.16
CA ASP A 53 23.69 -0.54 9.61
C ASP A 53 22.41 -0.67 10.45
N GLU A 54 21.30 -0.05 10.00
CA GLU A 54 20.00 -0.18 10.69
C GLU A 54 19.48 -1.62 10.61
N LEU A 55 19.64 -2.27 9.46
CA LEU A 55 19.26 -3.67 9.27
C LEU A 55 20.14 -4.62 10.08
N ALA A 56 21.44 -4.38 10.14
CA ALA A 56 22.37 -5.16 10.97
C ALA A 56 22.04 -5.06 12.46
N VAL A 57 21.82 -3.85 12.99
CA VAL A 57 21.40 -3.64 14.38
C VAL A 57 20.06 -4.33 14.68
N LYS A 58 19.09 -4.26 13.77
CA LYS A 58 17.81 -4.97 13.92
C LYS A 58 17.97 -6.49 13.93
N GLU A 59 18.85 -7.04 13.12
CA GLU A 59 19.14 -8.48 13.10
C GLU A 59 19.87 -8.92 14.38
N ASP A 60 20.79 -8.12 14.92
CA ASP A 60 21.44 -8.41 16.20
C ASP A 60 20.46 -8.34 17.39
N VAL A 61 19.50 -7.42 17.35
CA VAL A 61 18.38 -7.39 18.30
C VAL A 61 17.51 -8.63 18.16
N ARG A 62 17.17 -9.06 16.93
CA ARG A 62 16.41 -10.30 16.68
C ARG A 62 17.14 -11.52 17.27
N LYS A 63 18.45 -11.66 17.05
CA LYS A 63 19.30 -12.73 17.62
C LYS A 63 19.41 -12.67 19.14
N LEU A 64 19.39 -11.48 19.75
CA LEU A 64 19.34 -11.32 21.21
C LEU A 64 18.01 -11.81 21.75
N LEU A 65 16.90 -11.34 21.18
CA LEU A 65 15.54 -11.72 21.59
C LEU A 65 15.31 -13.23 21.41
N GLU A 66 15.74 -13.82 20.30
CA GLU A 66 15.64 -15.26 20.06
C GLU A 66 16.38 -16.08 21.14
N ARG A 67 17.61 -15.70 21.48
CA ARG A 67 18.36 -16.37 22.57
C ARG A 67 17.67 -16.27 23.92
N LEU A 68 17.00 -15.15 24.21
CA LEU A 68 16.24 -14.98 25.45
C LEU A 68 14.96 -15.84 25.45
N ILE A 69 14.18 -15.83 24.36
CA ILE A 69 12.97 -16.66 24.23
C ILE A 69 13.31 -18.15 24.39
N ARG A 70 14.44 -18.61 23.83
CA ARG A 70 14.91 -20.00 23.99
C ARG A 70 15.28 -20.42 25.41
N THR A 71 15.29 -19.51 26.39
CA THR A 71 15.40 -19.87 27.82
C THR A 71 14.05 -20.26 28.43
N ILE A 72 12.93 -19.88 27.81
CA ILE A 72 11.56 -20.28 28.16
C ILE A 72 11.09 -21.44 27.26
N GLU A 73 11.37 -21.34 25.96
CA GLU A 73 10.86 -22.25 24.92
C GLU A 73 12.02 -22.66 23.98
N PRO A 74 12.76 -23.73 24.28
CA PRO A 74 14.01 -24.08 23.59
C PRO A 74 13.86 -24.31 22.08
N ASP A 75 12.71 -24.85 21.65
CA ASP A 75 12.40 -25.17 20.24
C ASP A 75 11.78 -23.97 19.48
N SER A 76 11.90 -22.76 20.04
CA SER A 76 11.40 -21.54 19.40
C SER A 76 12.32 -20.99 18.30
N ARG A 77 11.68 -20.48 17.24
CA ARG A 77 12.33 -19.76 16.13
C ARG A 77 11.71 -18.37 16.00
N LEU A 78 12.54 -17.33 15.94
CA LEU A 78 12.07 -15.93 15.90
C LEU A 78 12.24 -15.33 14.49
N LEU A 79 11.15 -15.28 13.72
CA LEU A 79 11.15 -14.83 12.33
C LEU A 79 10.71 -13.37 12.19
N SER A 80 11.38 -12.62 11.32
CA SER A 80 10.96 -11.26 10.95
C SER A 80 9.79 -11.32 9.98
N PHE A 81 8.74 -10.54 10.23
CA PHE A 81 7.59 -10.41 9.34
C PHE A 81 7.27 -8.93 9.06
N GLY A 82 6.08 -8.68 8.50
CA GLY A 82 5.53 -7.34 8.37
C GLY A 82 6.41 -6.44 7.49
N SER A 83 6.59 -5.18 7.89
CA SER A 83 7.24 -4.22 6.99
C SER A 83 8.73 -4.45 6.79
N THR A 84 9.40 -5.09 7.75
CA THR A 84 10.83 -5.43 7.68
C THR A 84 11.11 -6.48 6.60
N ALA A 85 10.22 -7.47 6.44
CA ALA A 85 10.42 -8.60 5.53
C ALA A 85 9.60 -8.55 4.23
N ASN A 86 8.58 -7.70 4.11
CA ASN A 86 7.74 -7.62 2.89
C ASN A 86 8.26 -6.70 1.78
N GLY A 87 9.50 -6.18 1.89
CA GLY A 87 10.10 -5.27 0.89
C GLY A 87 9.63 -3.81 0.95
N PHE A 88 8.72 -3.47 1.87
CA PHE A 88 8.16 -2.11 2.07
C PHE A 88 8.62 -1.44 3.38
N SER A 89 9.79 -1.80 3.89
CA SER A 89 10.39 -1.16 5.08
C SER A 89 10.77 0.30 4.80
N LEU A 90 10.56 1.17 5.77
CA LEU A 90 11.08 2.54 5.81
C LEU A 90 12.11 2.65 6.93
N ARG A 91 13.03 3.60 6.82
CA ARG A 91 13.97 3.97 7.88
C ARG A 91 13.23 4.23 9.20
N ASN A 92 13.73 3.66 10.29
CA ASN A 92 13.07 3.69 11.61
C ASN A 92 11.61 3.17 11.61
N SER A 93 11.32 2.11 10.83
CA SER A 93 10.09 1.31 11.01
C SER A 93 10.27 0.32 12.15
N ASP A 94 9.18 0.07 12.87
CA ASP A 94 9.06 -0.97 13.88
C ASP A 94 9.42 -2.36 13.30
N MET A 95 9.96 -3.24 14.15
CA MET A 95 10.17 -4.66 13.82
C MET A 95 8.92 -5.46 14.19
N ASP A 96 8.37 -6.18 13.24
CA ASP A 96 7.31 -7.16 13.48
C ASP A 96 7.97 -8.55 13.59
N LEU A 97 7.95 -9.22 14.75
CA LEU A 97 8.58 -10.53 14.97
C LEU A 97 7.56 -11.61 15.35
N CYS A 98 7.67 -12.79 14.73
CA CYS A 98 6.82 -13.95 15.00
C CYS A 98 7.66 -15.05 15.62
N CYS A 99 7.38 -15.38 16.88
CA CYS A 99 7.87 -16.59 17.53
C CYS A 99 7.05 -17.79 17.04
N LEU A 100 7.71 -18.72 16.35
CA LEU A 100 7.16 -20.02 16.02
C LEU A 100 7.67 -21.06 17.01
N ILE A 101 6.80 -21.98 17.40
CA ILE A 101 7.10 -23.06 18.34
C ILE A 101 6.73 -24.35 17.64
N ASP A 102 7.72 -25.22 17.41
CA ASP A 102 7.54 -26.48 16.70
C ASP A 102 7.25 -27.68 17.64
N SER A 103 7.18 -27.44 18.97
CA SER A 103 6.74 -28.41 19.99
C SER A 103 5.22 -28.65 19.97
N GLU A 104 4.81 -29.90 20.19
CA GLU A 104 3.40 -30.28 20.38
C GLU A 104 2.89 -29.90 21.78
N GLU A 105 3.73 -30.04 22.81
CA GLU A 105 3.45 -29.62 24.19
C GLU A 105 3.86 -28.15 24.39
N ARG A 106 3.03 -27.24 23.89
CA ARG A 106 3.27 -25.79 23.94
C ARG A 106 2.33 -25.07 24.89
N LEU A 107 2.87 -24.05 25.55
CA LEU A 107 2.13 -23.16 26.45
C LEU A 107 1.16 -22.23 25.68
N ALA A 108 0.14 -21.71 26.36
CA ALA A 108 -0.77 -20.77 25.73
C ALA A 108 -0.05 -19.46 25.38
N ALA A 109 -0.40 -18.84 24.25
CA ALA A 109 0.22 -17.60 23.78
C ALA A 109 0.10 -16.44 24.78
N SER A 110 -0.95 -16.41 25.61
CA SER A 110 -1.09 -15.46 26.73
C SER A 110 0.00 -15.62 27.78
N ASP A 111 0.37 -16.85 28.07
CA ASP A 111 1.26 -17.21 29.18
C ASP A 111 2.70 -16.98 28.74
N LEU A 112 3.01 -17.36 27.48
CA LEU A 112 4.24 -17.00 26.79
C LEU A 112 4.45 -15.49 26.70
N VAL A 113 3.42 -14.70 26.38
CA VAL A 113 3.49 -13.22 26.39
C VAL A 113 3.80 -12.68 27.78
N THR A 114 3.27 -13.31 28.84
CA THR A 114 3.47 -12.87 30.23
C THR A 114 4.89 -13.19 30.69
N MET A 115 5.31 -14.46 30.60
CA MET A 115 6.66 -14.88 31.00
C MET A 115 7.77 -14.21 30.18
N LEU A 116 7.56 -14.00 28.86
CA LEU A 116 8.51 -13.27 28.03
C LEU A 116 8.55 -11.79 28.42
N GLY A 117 7.43 -11.20 28.83
CA GLY A 117 7.38 -9.86 29.39
C GLY A 117 8.30 -9.71 30.59
N ASP A 118 8.07 -10.56 31.61
CA ASP A 118 8.84 -10.57 32.87
C ASP A 118 10.34 -10.90 32.65
N LEU A 119 10.65 -11.77 31.69
CA LEU A 119 12.02 -12.06 31.28
C LEU A 119 12.69 -10.84 30.67
N LEU A 120 12.06 -10.19 29.70
CA LEU A 120 12.67 -9.07 28.99
C LEU A 120 12.80 -7.82 29.85
N GLU A 121 11.87 -7.58 30.78
CA GLU A 121 11.94 -6.45 31.72
C GLU A 121 13.10 -6.63 32.72
N ARG A 122 13.45 -7.88 33.06
CA ARG A 122 14.59 -8.21 33.94
C ARG A 122 15.94 -8.23 33.23
N GLU A 123 16.04 -8.85 32.06
CA GLU A 123 17.32 -9.14 31.38
C GLU A 123 17.75 -8.04 30.40
N THR A 124 16.90 -7.04 30.13
CA THR A 124 17.17 -6.02 29.09
C THR A 124 16.89 -4.60 29.57
N LYS A 125 17.15 -3.62 28.70
CA LYS A 125 16.80 -2.20 28.90
C LYS A 125 15.61 -1.76 28.05
N PHE A 126 14.87 -2.70 27.45
CA PHE A 126 13.65 -2.37 26.72
C PHE A 126 12.56 -1.92 27.70
N HIS A 127 11.81 -0.88 27.35
CA HIS A 127 10.49 -0.65 27.92
C HIS A 127 9.58 -1.76 27.40
N VAL A 128 9.13 -2.64 28.29
CA VAL A 128 8.34 -3.82 27.94
C VAL A 128 6.85 -3.57 28.22
N LYS A 129 5.99 -4.01 27.30
CA LYS A 129 4.53 -3.96 27.47
C LYS A 129 3.87 -5.24 26.94
N PRO A 130 3.62 -6.24 27.81
CA PRO A 130 2.88 -7.44 27.43
C PRO A 130 1.39 -7.12 27.19
N LEU A 131 0.78 -7.78 26.19
CA LEU A 131 -0.63 -7.66 25.84
C LEU A 131 -1.26 -9.06 25.65
N PRO A 132 -1.35 -9.88 26.72
CA PRO A 132 -1.72 -11.30 26.62
C PRO A 132 -3.19 -11.53 26.21
N HIS A 133 -4.07 -10.54 26.41
CA HIS A 133 -5.50 -10.63 26.11
C HIS A 133 -5.93 -9.84 24.85
N ALA A 134 -4.98 -9.41 24.02
CA ALA A 134 -5.29 -8.89 22.68
C ALA A 134 -5.75 -10.03 21.75
N ARG A 135 -6.48 -9.71 20.65
CA ARG A 135 -6.89 -10.71 19.64
C ARG A 135 -5.70 -11.57 19.16
N ILE A 136 -4.55 -10.92 19.00
CA ILE A 136 -3.27 -11.55 18.75
C ILE A 136 -2.42 -11.15 19.96
N PRO A 137 -2.11 -12.09 20.87
CA PRO A 137 -1.24 -11.82 22.01
C PRO A 137 0.14 -11.38 21.53
N ILE A 138 0.63 -10.26 22.05
CA ILE A 138 1.94 -9.69 21.68
C ILE A 138 2.68 -9.12 22.89
N VAL A 139 4.01 -9.10 22.85
CA VAL A 139 4.87 -8.27 23.70
C VAL A 139 5.34 -7.10 22.86
N LYS A 140 5.05 -5.86 23.29
CA LYS A 140 5.62 -4.66 22.68
C LYS A 140 6.89 -4.26 23.42
N LEU A 141 7.92 -3.89 22.67
CA LEU A 141 9.22 -3.48 23.17
C LEU A 141 9.61 -2.13 22.53
N SER A 142 10.19 -1.24 23.32
CA SER A 142 10.84 -0.03 22.79
C SER A 142 12.10 0.32 23.58
N LEU A 143 13.15 0.73 22.88
CA LEU A 143 14.39 1.25 23.44
C LEU A 143 14.62 2.65 22.85
N ASP A 144 14.77 3.64 23.72
CA ASP A 144 14.89 5.04 23.30
C ASP A 144 16.19 5.31 22.52
N PRO A 145 16.20 6.33 21.64
CA PRO A 145 17.42 6.79 20.97
C PRO A 145 18.55 7.12 21.94
N SER A 146 19.76 6.66 21.61
CA SER A 146 20.99 6.93 22.38
C SER A 146 22.17 7.19 21.43
N PRO A 147 23.34 7.68 21.91
CA PRO A 147 24.48 7.98 21.04
C PRO A 147 24.98 6.80 20.19
N GLY A 148 24.84 5.56 20.69
CA GLY A 148 25.16 4.33 19.93
C GLY A 148 23.98 3.72 19.16
N LEU A 149 22.77 4.27 19.32
CA LEU A 149 21.53 3.79 18.71
C LEU A 149 20.62 4.99 18.38
N PRO A 150 20.97 5.82 17.38
CA PRO A 150 20.34 7.13 17.18
C PRO A 150 18.88 7.08 16.70
N LEU A 151 18.38 5.91 16.30
CA LEU A 151 16.98 5.70 15.90
C LEU A 151 16.12 5.10 17.02
N GLY A 152 16.74 4.59 18.09
CA GLY A 152 16.10 3.66 19.02
C GLY A 152 15.77 2.31 18.37
N ILE A 153 14.96 1.51 19.04
CA ILE A 153 14.33 0.29 18.49
C ILE A 153 12.87 0.27 18.95
N ALA A 154 11.96 -0.13 18.07
CA ALA A 154 10.61 -0.54 18.40
C ALA A 154 10.36 -1.94 17.82
N CYS A 155 9.77 -2.85 18.60
CA CYS A 155 9.56 -4.24 18.20
C CYS A 155 8.27 -4.81 18.81
N ASP A 156 7.45 -5.47 18.01
CA ASP A 156 6.28 -6.24 18.43
C ASP A 156 6.56 -7.74 18.24
N ILE A 157 6.58 -8.51 19.32
CA ILE A 157 6.74 -9.97 19.28
C ILE A 157 5.35 -10.62 19.44
N GLY A 158 4.89 -11.35 18.43
CA GLY A 158 3.71 -12.23 18.51
C GLY A 158 4.10 -13.70 18.46
N PHE A 159 3.17 -14.58 18.86
CA PHE A 159 3.37 -16.03 18.87
C PHE A 159 2.44 -16.72 17.86
N GLU A 160 2.95 -17.71 17.14
CA GLU A 160 2.20 -18.59 16.22
C GLU A 160 1.35 -17.88 15.14
N ASN A 161 1.68 -16.63 14.80
CA ASN A 161 0.96 -15.84 13.79
C ASN A 161 1.35 -16.22 12.35
N ARG A 162 1.13 -17.49 11.99
CA ARG A 162 1.52 -18.09 10.71
C ARG A 162 0.84 -17.42 9.51
N LEU A 163 -0.38 -16.90 9.66
CA LEU A 163 -1.07 -16.14 8.60
C LEU A 163 -0.40 -14.78 8.32
N ALA A 164 0.19 -14.12 9.32
CA ALA A 164 0.95 -12.89 9.08
C ALA A 164 2.28 -13.14 8.33
N LEU A 165 2.89 -14.32 8.50
CA LEU A 165 4.05 -14.74 7.70
C LEU A 165 3.68 -14.95 6.23
N GLU A 166 2.58 -15.65 5.94
CA GLU A 166 2.09 -15.81 4.57
C GLU A 166 1.66 -14.47 3.95
N ASN A 167 1.00 -13.60 4.71
CA ASN A 167 0.69 -12.23 4.29
C ASN A 167 1.95 -11.42 3.93
N THR A 168 2.99 -11.54 4.75
CA THR A 168 4.30 -10.89 4.50
C THR A 168 4.92 -11.42 3.20
N ARG A 169 4.86 -12.74 2.98
CA ARG A 169 5.42 -13.43 1.81
C ARG A 169 4.68 -13.09 0.52
N LEU A 170 3.35 -13.00 0.55
CA LEU A 170 2.51 -12.53 -0.57
C LEU A 170 2.84 -11.08 -0.94
N LEU A 171 2.96 -10.20 0.06
CA LEU A 171 3.33 -8.81 -0.15
C LEU A 171 4.76 -8.64 -0.70
N TYR A 172 5.71 -9.46 -0.23
CA TYR A 172 7.08 -9.51 -0.78
C TYR A 172 7.06 -9.91 -2.26
N CYS A 173 6.30 -10.95 -2.61
CA CYS A 173 6.15 -11.39 -4.00
C CYS A 173 5.64 -10.26 -4.90
N TYR A 174 4.58 -9.56 -4.50
CA TYR A 174 4.10 -8.37 -5.20
C TYR A 174 5.15 -7.24 -5.30
N ALA A 175 5.97 -7.03 -4.27
CA ALA A 175 7.05 -6.06 -4.28
C ALA A 175 8.17 -6.39 -5.29
N MET A 176 8.35 -7.68 -5.63
CA MET A 176 9.46 -8.15 -6.47
C MET A 176 9.13 -8.31 -7.96
N ILE A 177 7.85 -8.30 -8.34
CA ILE A 177 7.39 -8.38 -9.75
C ILE A 177 7.75 -7.10 -10.51
N ASP A 178 7.41 -5.93 -9.97
CA ASP A 178 7.82 -4.62 -10.50
C ASP A 178 8.34 -3.74 -9.34
N PRO A 179 9.61 -3.94 -8.93
CA PRO A 179 10.15 -3.25 -7.77
C PRO A 179 10.12 -1.73 -7.90
N THR A 180 10.37 -1.21 -9.11
CA THR A 180 10.47 0.22 -9.37
C THR A 180 9.14 0.94 -9.17
N ARG A 181 8.05 0.43 -9.74
CA ARG A 181 6.74 1.08 -9.62
C ARG A 181 6.06 0.75 -8.29
N VAL A 182 6.04 -0.52 -7.89
CA VAL A 182 5.30 -0.97 -6.69
C VAL A 182 5.91 -0.39 -5.42
N ARG A 183 7.23 -0.56 -5.21
CA ARG A 183 7.87 -0.12 -3.96
C ARG A 183 7.83 1.40 -3.84
N THR A 184 8.05 2.14 -4.93
CA THR A 184 7.97 3.61 -4.93
C THR A 184 6.56 4.10 -4.57
N MET A 185 5.49 3.51 -5.15
CA MET A 185 4.12 3.86 -4.77
C MET A 185 3.84 3.56 -3.29
N VAL A 186 4.14 2.35 -2.83
CA VAL A 186 3.82 1.92 -1.45
C VAL A 186 4.62 2.72 -0.43
N LEU A 187 5.92 2.91 -0.62
CA LEU A 187 6.79 3.64 0.32
C LEU A 187 6.41 5.13 0.38
N PHE A 188 6.12 5.76 -0.76
CA PHE A 188 5.60 7.12 -0.79
C PHE A 188 4.26 7.23 -0.05
N LEU A 189 3.31 6.34 -0.34
CA LEU A 189 1.98 6.36 0.27
C LEU A 189 2.00 6.09 1.77
N LYS A 190 2.92 5.25 2.28
CA LYS A 190 3.16 5.07 3.73
C LYS A 190 3.56 6.40 4.39
N VAL A 191 4.52 7.15 3.81
CA VAL A 191 4.95 8.44 4.38
C VAL A 191 3.87 9.50 4.25
N TRP A 192 3.21 9.59 3.10
CA TRP A 192 2.05 10.47 2.88
C TRP A 192 0.96 10.23 3.94
N ALA A 193 0.53 8.97 4.12
CA ALA A 193 -0.53 8.63 5.08
C ALA A 193 -0.12 8.93 6.54
N LYS A 194 1.16 8.73 6.90
CA LYS A 194 1.70 9.08 8.23
C LYS A 194 1.66 10.59 8.45
N ARG A 195 2.19 11.41 7.53
CA ARG A 195 2.19 12.88 7.64
C ARG A 195 0.79 13.51 7.58
N ARG A 196 -0.13 12.91 6.82
CA ARG A 196 -1.55 13.32 6.80
C ARG A 196 -2.38 12.80 7.98
N LYS A 197 -1.74 12.12 8.95
CA LYS A 197 -2.36 11.59 10.19
C LYS A 197 -3.52 10.61 9.94
N ILE A 198 -3.48 9.88 8.83
CA ILE A 198 -4.47 8.87 8.41
C ILE A 198 -3.93 7.42 8.47
N ASN A 199 -2.78 7.23 9.10
CA ASN A 199 -2.11 5.94 9.29
C ASN A 199 -2.11 5.51 10.79
N SER A 200 -3.29 5.48 11.42
CA SER A 200 -3.43 5.13 12.84
C SER A 200 -4.75 4.41 13.15
N PRO A 201 -4.74 3.07 13.24
CA PRO A 201 -5.88 2.26 13.67
C PRO A 201 -6.50 2.68 15.01
N TYR A 202 -5.65 3.02 15.98
CA TYR A 202 -6.09 3.50 17.30
C TYR A 202 -6.85 4.83 17.25
N LYS A 203 -6.60 5.67 16.22
CA LYS A 203 -7.34 6.92 15.96
C LYS A 203 -8.44 6.74 14.91
N GLY A 204 -8.83 5.52 14.61
CA GLY A 204 -9.93 5.22 13.70
C GLY A 204 -9.61 5.35 12.21
N THR A 205 -8.35 5.19 11.80
CA THR A 205 -7.89 5.25 10.40
C THR A 205 -7.17 3.96 9.99
N LEU A 206 -6.63 3.88 8.77
CA LEU A 206 -6.03 2.64 8.27
C LEU A 206 -4.66 2.32 8.89
N SER A 207 -4.32 1.03 8.93
CA SER A 207 -2.95 0.57 9.13
C SER A 207 -2.12 0.70 7.85
N SER A 208 -0.79 0.60 7.96
CA SER A 208 0.09 0.56 6.78
C SER A 208 -0.25 -0.62 5.88
N TYR A 209 -0.51 -1.80 6.44
CA TYR A 209 -0.96 -2.99 5.72
C TYR A 209 -2.23 -2.72 4.88
N GLY A 210 -3.23 -2.02 5.45
CA GLY A 210 -4.42 -1.61 4.71
C GLY A 210 -4.10 -0.77 3.47
N TYR A 211 -3.18 0.20 3.57
CA TYR A 211 -2.74 0.98 2.40
C TYR A 211 -1.98 0.15 1.36
N VAL A 212 -1.18 -0.84 1.77
CA VAL A 212 -0.53 -1.75 0.79
C VAL A 212 -1.57 -2.53 0.00
N LEU A 213 -2.61 -3.06 0.65
CA LEU A 213 -3.71 -3.75 -0.02
C LEU A 213 -4.48 -2.83 -0.99
N LEU A 214 -4.70 -1.55 -0.64
CA LEU A 214 -5.31 -0.57 -1.55
C LEU A 214 -4.49 -0.36 -2.83
N VAL A 215 -3.15 -0.34 -2.72
CA VAL A 215 -2.24 -0.17 -3.86
C VAL A 215 -2.22 -1.42 -4.72
N ILE A 216 -2.07 -2.61 -4.13
CA ILE A 216 -2.05 -3.87 -4.88
C ILE A 216 -3.38 -4.08 -5.60
N TYR A 217 -4.52 -3.85 -4.94
CA TYR A 217 -5.84 -3.92 -5.58
C TYR A 217 -5.93 -3.00 -6.79
N PHE A 218 -5.45 -1.76 -6.66
CA PHE A 218 -5.45 -0.79 -7.75
C PHE A 218 -4.58 -1.26 -8.93
N LEU A 219 -3.39 -1.78 -8.66
CA LEU A 219 -2.43 -2.23 -9.68
C LEU A 219 -2.82 -3.57 -10.35
N VAL A 220 -3.58 -4.43 -9.67
CA VAL A 220 -4.08 -5.71 -10.20
C VAL A 220 -5.44 -5.55 -10.91
N HIS A 221 -6.40 -4.85 -10.29
CA HIS A 221 -7.81 -4.89 -10.70
C HIS A 221 -8.36 -3.60 -11.32
N VAL A 222 -7.73 -2.46 -11.07
CA VAL A 222 -8.23 -1.14 -11.55
C VAL A 222 -7.47 -0.66 -12.78
N LYS A 223 -6.15 -0.86 -12.84
CA LYS A 223 -5.34 -0.53 -14.02
C LYS A 223 -5.58 -1.56 -15.13
N ASN A 224 -5.79 -1.07 -16.35
CA ASN A 224 -5.93 -1.88 -17.56
C ASN A 224 -5.05 -1.27 -18.67
N PRO A 225 -4.03 -1.99 -19.20
CA PRO A 225 -3.57 -3.32 -18.77
C PRO A 225 -3.13 -3.34 -17.29
N PRO A 226 -3.22 -4.50 -16.61
CA PRO A 226 -2.80 -4.63 -15.21
C PRO A 226 -1.30 -4.43 -15.05
N VAL A 227 -0.90 -3.77 -13.96
CA VAL A 227 0.51 -3.59 -13.58
C VAL A 227 1.04 -4.84 -12.85
N LEU A 228 0.16 -5.54 -12.14
CA LEU A 228 0.48 -6.76 -11.37
C LEU A 228 -0.52 -7.88 -11.70
N PRO A 229 -0.10 -9.15 -11.73
CA PRO A 229 -0.98 -10.30 -11.89
C PRO A 229 -1.59 -10.69 -10.54
N ASN A 230 -2.77 -11.32 -10.53
CA ASN A 230 -3.39 -11.85 -9.32
C ASN A 230 -2.76 -13.20 -8.93
N LEU A 231 -1.76 -13.16 -8.04
CA LEU A 231 -0.99 -14.34 -7.62
C LEU A 231 -1.83 -15.46 -6.95
N GLN A 232 -3.03 -15.13 -6.45
CA GLN A 232 -3.94 -16.11 -5.83
C GLN A 232 -4.87 -16.79 -6.84
N GLN A 233 -4.91 -16.35 -8.11
CA GLN A 233 -5.63 -17.00 -9.21
C GLN A 233 -4.73 -17.92 -10.05
N MET A 234 -3.41 -17.88 -9.84
CA MET A 234 -2.46 -18.81 -10.45
C MET A 234 -2.51 -20.16 -9.71
N PRO A 235 -2.90 -21.27 -10.36
CA PRO A 235 -2.98 -22.57 -9.72
C PRO A 235 -1.57 -23.17 -9.48
N PRO A 236 -1.44 -24.14 -8.56
CA PRO A 236 -0.25 -24.98 -8.44
C PRO A 236 0.11 -25.67 -9.76
N LEU A 237 1.38 -25.60 -10.17
CA LEU A 237 1.83 -26.26 -11.39
C LEU A 237 1.94 -27.78 -11.19
N ARG A 238 2.25 -28.22 -9.96
CA ARG A 238 2.19 -29.63 -9.53
C ARG A 238 1.04 -29.87 -8.54
N PRO A 239 0.50 -31.10 -8.42
CA PRO A 239 -0.49 -31.43 -7.41
C PRO A 239 -0.01 -31.06 -5.99
N ILE A 240 -0.93 -30.54 -5.18
CA ILE A 240 -0.69 -30.12 -3.79
C ILE A 240 -1.79 -30.68 -2.90
N SER A 241 -1.48 -31.02 -1.65
CA SER A 241 -2.49 -31.48 -0.70
C SER A 241 -3.27 -30.32 -0.10
N GLN A 242 -4.42 -30.61 0.53
CA GLN A 242 -5.14 -29.58 1.29
C GLN A 242 -4.33 -29.11 2.52
N ALA A 243 -3.56 -30.00 3.15
CA ALA A 243 -2.72 -29.68 4.29
C ALA A 243 -1.59 -28.69 3.93
N ASP A 244 -0.97 -28.84 2.75
CA ASP A 244 0.08 -27.93 2.26
C ASP A 244 -0.48 -26.55 1.80
N THR A 245 -1.80 -26.43 1.62
CA THR A 245 -2.47 -25.20 1.17
C THR A 245 -3.24 -24.46 2.26
N HIS A 246 -3.49 -25.07 3.42
CA HIS A 246 -4.39 -24.49 4.44
C HIS A 246 -3.72 -24.31 5.79
N ILE A 247 -3.87 -23.12 6.39
CA ILE A 247 -3.43 -22.81 7.75
C ILE A 247 -4.65 -22.33 8.55
N GLY A 248 -5.01 -23.06 9.61
CA GLY A 248 -6.17 -22.74 10.45
C GLY A 248 -7.49 -22.69 9.67
N GLY A 249 -7.65 -23.54 8.65
CA GLY A 249 -8.81 -23.56 7.76
C GLY A 249 -8.78 -22.53 6.61
N ASN A 250 -7.84 -21.58 6.61
CA ASN A 250 -7.71 -20.57 5.55
C ASN A 250 -6.80 -21.09 4.43
N ASN A 251 -7.24 -20.98 3.18
CA ASN A 251 -6.39 -21.30 2.02
C ASN A 251 -5.31 -20.21 1.85
N VAL A 252 -4.05 -20.59 2.08
CA VAL A 252 -2.85 -19.75 1.96
C VAL A 252 -2.08 -20.01 0.66
N TRP A 253 -2.73 -20.54 -0.39
CA TRP A 253 -2.11 -20.67 -1.70
C TRP A 253 -1.98 -19.32 -2.42
N PHE A 254 -0.79 -19.09 -2.99
CA PHE A 254 -0.51 -18.11 -4.03
C PHE A 254 0.76 -18.54 -4.76
N PHE A 255 0.94 -18.06 -5.98
CA PHE A 255 2.14 -18.31 -6.78
C PHE A 255 3.28 -17.38 -6.34
N ASP A 256 4.38 -17.99 -5.88
CA ASP A 256 5.50 -17.33 -5.21
C ASP A 256 6.83 -17.40 -5.99
N ASP A 257 6.83 -18.07 -7.13
CA ASP A 257 7.99 -18.21 -8.02
C ASP A 257 8.15 -16.99 -8.92
N ILE A 258 8.64 -15.90 -8.32
CA ILE A 258 8.72 -14.59 -8.98
C ILE A 258 9.75 -14.55 -10.11
N GLU A 259 10.78 -15.39 -10.05
CA GLU A 259 11.76 -15.50 -11.12
C GLU A 259 11.14 -16.15 -12.37
N LEU A 260 10.47 -17.30 -12.22
CA LEU A 260 9.70 -17.91 -13.31
C LEU A 260 8.62 -16.97 -13.83
N LEU A 261 7.90 -16.26 -12.94
CA LEU A 261 6.88 -15.30 -13.33
C LEU A 261 7.44 -14.16 -14.20
N ARG A 262 8.58 -13.57 -13.83
CA ARG A 262 9.22 -12.47 -14.58
C ARG A 262 9.83 -12.91 -15.91
N GLN A 263 10.26 -14.17 -16.01
CA GLN A 263 10.72 -14.75 -17.28
C GLN A 263 9.56 -15.01 -18.25
N ARG A 264 8.36 -15.32 -17.72
CA ARG A 264 7.23 -15.83 -18.50
C ARG A 264 6.10 -14.81 -18.72
N TRP A 265 6.08 -13.73 -17.95
CA TRP A 265 5.12 -12.65 -18.06
C TRP A 265 5.75 -11.29 -17.75
N GLN A 266 5.32 -10.27 -18.49
CA GLN A 266 5.65 -8.87 -18.25
C GLN A 266 4.38 -8.03 -18.39
N SER A 267 4.24 -6.99 -17.57
CA SER A 267 3.10 -6.09 -17.66
C SER A 267 3.13 -5.30 -18.97
N ALA A 268 2.03 -5.35 -19.73
CA ALA A 268 1.78 -4.48 -20.88
C ALA A 268 1.43 -3.03 -20.49
N ASN A 269 1.41 -2.71 -19.18
CA ASN A 269 1.22 -1.35 -18.70
C ASN A 269 2.56 -0.60 -18.69
N HIS A 270 2.65 0.50 -19.44
CA HIS A 270 3.85 1.35 -19.52
C HIS A 270 3.68 2.71 -18.81
N GLU A 271 2.70 2.85 -17.93
CA GLU A 271 2.49 4.09 -17.19
C GLU A 271 3.58 4.30 -16.13
N SER A 272 4.06 5.55 -16.04
CA SER A 272 5.03 5.97 -15.04
C SER A 272 4.44 5.98 -13.63
N VAL A 273 5.31 5.92 -12.61
CA VAL A 273 4.90 5.96 -11.21
C VAL A 273 4.08 7.22 -10.87
N ALA A 274 4.38 8.36 -11.50
CA ALA A 274 3.60 9.59 -11.37
C ALA A 274 2.16 9.47 -11.91
N GLN A 275 1.97 8.79 -13.04
CA GLN A 275 0.64 8.53 -13.62
C GLN A 275 -0.15 7.59 -12.71
N LEU A 276 0.45 6.45 -12.32
CA LEU A 276 -0.17 5.47 -11.44
C LEU A 276 -0.57 6.08 -10.08
N LEU A 277 0.28 6.93 -9.50
CA LEU A 277 -0.02 7.64 -8.25
C LEU A 277 -1.16 8.66 -8.42
N THR A 278 -1.18 9.40 -9.54
CA THR A 278 -2.26 10.36 -9.85
C THR A 278 -3.60 9.65 -10.00
N ASP A 279 -3.63 8.54 -10.73
CA ASP A 279 -4.82 7.74 -10.95
C ASP A 279 -5.26 7.00 -9.67
N PHE A 280 -4.34 6.53 -8.83
CA PHE A 280 -4.63 5.94 -7.52
C PHE A 280 -5.39 6.93 -6.63
N PHE A 281 -4.89 8.17 -6.54
CA PHE A 281 -5.56 9.22 -5.77
C PHE A 281 -6.92 9.60 -6.38
N LYS A 282 -7.05 9.64 -7.71
CA LYS A 282 -8.33 9.88 -8.40
C LYS A 282 -9.35 8.77 -8.09
N PHE A 283 -8.94 7.51 -8.20
CA PHE A 283 -9.80 6.34 -8.00
C PHE A 283 -10.40 6.32 -6.59
N TYR A 284 -9.57 6.41 -5.55
CA TYR A 284 -10.06 6.44 -4.16
C TYR A 284 -10.69 7.78 -3.75
N ALA A 285 -10.48 8.87 -4.51
CA ALA A 285 -11.23 10.11 -4.30
C ALA A 285 -12.67 10.07 -4.81
N ARG A 286 -12.94 9.36 -5.93
CA ARG A 286 -14.20 9.51 -6.69
C ARG A 286 -14.85 8.21 -7.16
N ASP A 287 -14.06 7.24 -7.57
CA ASP A 287 -14.52 6.11 -8.38
C ASP A 287 -14.80 4.86 -7.52
N PHE A 288 -14.05 4.66 -6.41
CA PHE A 288 -14.29 3.55 -5.49
C PHE A 288 -15.63 3.69 -4.75
N LEU A 289 -16.49 2.67 -4.88
CA LEU A 289 -17.84 2.64 -4.30
C LEU A 289 -17.85 2.29 -2.80
N TYR A 290 -17.38 3.20 -1.94
CA TYR A 290 -17.26 3.01 -0.48
C TYR A 290 -18.48 2.41 0.23
N ASN A 291 -19.70 2.65 -0.28
CA ASN A 291 -20.93 2.16 0.34
C ASN A 291 -21.14 0.66 0.09
N THR A 292 -20.82 0.16 -1.11
CA THR A 292 -21.20 -1.18 -1.59
C THR A 292 -20.03 -2.09 -1.95
N GLY A 293 -18.87 -1.52 -2.31
CA GLY A 293 -17.68 -2.25 -2.71
C GLY A 293 -16.81 -2.70 -1.53
N VAL A 294 -16.02 -3.75 -1.79
CA VAL A 294 -14.98 -4.27 -0.92
C VAL A 294 -13.68 -4.37 -1.72
N VAL A 295 -12.57 -3.89 -1.15
CA VAL A 295 -11.25 -4.09 -1.75
C VAL A 295 -10.80 -5.51 -1.48
N SER A 296 -10.61 -6.34 -2.52
CA SER A 296 -10.06 -7.69 -2.40
C SER A 296 -8.99 -7.92 -3.45
N ILE A 297 -7.75 -8.18 -3.01
CA ILE A 297 -6.66 -8.47 -3.95
C ILE A 297 -6.82 -9.85 -4.61
N ARG A 298 -7.42 -10.84 -3.90
CA ARG A 298 -7.66 -12.19 -4.44
C ARG A 298 -8.87 -12.25 -5.38
N GLY A 299 -9.95 -11.53 -5.05
CA GLY A 299 -11.28 -11.66 -5.65
C GLY A 299 -11.69 -10.49 -6.54
N GLY A 300 -10.91 -9.42 -6.59
CA GLY A 300 -11.23 -8.23 -7.37
C GLY A 300 -12.47 -7.51 -6.86
N HIS A 301 -13.38 -7.17 -7.76
CA HIS A 301 -14.59 -6.42 -7.42
C HIS A 301 -15.65 -7.32 -6.75
N ILE A 302 -15.62 -7.36 -5.42
CA ILE A 302 -16.64 -7.99 -4.58
C ILE A 302 -17.47 -6.94 -3.82
N THR A 303 -18.71 -7.30 -3.45
CA THR A 303 -19.65 -6.41 -2.77
C THR A 303 -19.76 -6.72 -1.28
N LYS A 304 -20.15 -5.73 -0.48
CA LYS A 304 -20.50 -5.92 0.94
C LYS A 304 -21.69 -6.86 1.11
N GLY A 305 -22.65 -6.84 0.19
CA GLY A 305 -23.78 -7.77 0.17
C GLY A 305 -23.33 -9.23 0.08
N SER A 306 -22.48 -9.55 -0.90
CA SER A 306 -21.87 -10.90 -1.06
C SER A 306 -20.97 -11.34 0.11
N LYS A 307 -20.69 -10.45 1.07
CA LYS A 307 -19.87 -10.71 2.26
C LYS A 307 -20.63 -10.67 3.58
N GLY A 308 -21.93 -10.35 3.58
CA GLY A 308 -22.65 -10.03 4.82
C GLY A 308 -22.05 -8.81 5.56
N TRP A 309 -21.28 -7.97 4.87
CA TRP A 309 -20.62 -6.78 5.42
C TRP A 309 -21.46 -5.50 5.25
N GLN A 310 -22.77 -5.65 5.06
CA GLN A 310 -23.70 -4.54 5.11
C GLN A 310 -23.76 -3.98 6.53
N ASN A 311 -24.01 -2.68 6.66
CA ASN A 311 -24.36 -2.10 7.97
C ASN A 311 -25.84 -2.35 8.17
N GLU A 312 -26.22 -3.30 9.03
CA GLU A 312 -27.63 -3.46 9.39
C GLU A 312 -28.14 -2.22 10.12
N SER A 313 -29.33 -1.77 9.74
CA SER A 313 -30.02 -0.64 10.37
C SER A 313 -30.68 -1.06 11.69
N SER A 314 -29.88 -1.54 12.64
CA SER A 314 -30.39 -1.94 13.96
C SER A 314 -30.95 -0.73 14.70
N ARG A 315 -32.24 -0.79 15.08
CA ARG A 315 -32.91 0.24 15.90
C ARG A 315 -32.27 0.40 17.29
N TYR A 316 -31.45 -0.57 17.71
CA TYR A 316 -30.58 -0.47 18.86
C TYR A 316 -29.18 -0.03 18.41
N LYS A 317 -28.69 1.09 18.96
CA LYS A 317 -27.35 1.67 18.76
C LYS A 317 -26.24 0.82 19.40
N ASP A 318 -26.21 -0.48 19.14
CA ASP A 318 -25.18 -1.37 19.68
C ASP A 318 -24.28 -1.91 18.55
N SER A 319 -23.05 -2.25 18.91
CA SER A 319 -22.05 -2.87 18.04
C SER A 319 -21.59 -2.05 16.82
N ARG A 320 -20.81 -0.99 17.09
CA ARG A 320 -19.73 -0.41 16.24
C ARG A 320 -19.86 -0.73 14.73
N GLU A 321 -20.24 0.24 13.90
CA GLU A 321 -20.25 0.12 12.43
C GLU A 321 -18.84 -0.20 11.86
N ARG A 322 -18.45 -1.48 11.86
CA ARG A 322 -17.13 -1.99 11.48
C ARG A 322 -16.90 -1.99 9.97
N ASN A 323 -17.95 -1.90 9.16
CA ASN A 323 -17.88 -2.09 7.70
C ASN A 323 -18.11 -0.81 6.89
N ARG A 324 -17.73 0.34 7.45
CA ARG A 324 -17.73 1.63 6.73
C ARG A 324 -16.79 1.62 5.54
N PHE A 325 -15.56 1.18 5.75
CA PHE A 325 -14.61 0.85 4.70
C PHE A 325 -14.31 -0.65 4.82
N CYS A 326 -14.26 -1.35 3.69
CA CYS A 326 -14.07 -2.78 3.63
C CYS A 326 -12.86 -3.12 2.77
N ILE A 327 -11.88 -3.74 3.41
CA ILE A 327 -10.68 -4.30 2.78
C ILE A 327 -10.58 -5.74 3.28
N GLU A 328 -10.70 -6.71 2.37
CA GLU A 328 -10.58 -8.13 2.65
C GLU A 328 -9.11 -8.49 2.89
N ASP A 329 -8.83 -9.25 3.96
CA ASP A 329 -7.55 -9.95 4.09
C ASP A 329 -7.48 -11.08 3.04
N PRO A 330 -6.35 -11.26 2.34
CA PRO A 330 -6.24 -12.23 1.26
C PRO A 330 -6.33 -13.69 1.72
N PHE A 331 -6.15 -13.98 3.01
CA PHE A 331 -6.21 -15.33 3.57
C PHE A 331 -7.33 -15.48 4.60
N GLU A 332 -7.45 -14.58 5.58
CA GLU A 332 -8.60 -14.52 6.47
C GLU A 332 -9.80 -13.85 5.77
N ILE A 333 -10.46 -14.57 4.85
CA ILE A 333 -11.43 -13.94 3.93
C ILE A 333 -12.63 -13.25 4.61
N ASP A 334 -12.97 -13.61 5.85
CA ASP A 334 -14.04 -12.97 6.63
C ASP A 334 -13.53 -11.82 7.53
N PHE A 335 -12.24 -11.53 7.49
CA PHE A 335 -11.60 -10.47 8.22
C PHE A 335 -11.52 -9.16 7.39
N ASN A 336 -12.31 -8.16 7.81
CA ASN A 336 -12.15 -6.79 7.32
C ASN A 336 -10.96 -6.11 8.00
N VAL A 337 -9.86 -5.93 7.27
CA VAL A 337 -8.63 -5.22 7.70
C VAL A 337 -8.93 -3.78 8.12
N ALA A 338 -9.91 -3.14 7.47
CA ALA A 338 -10.33 -1.77 7.73
C ALA A 338 -11.37 -1.65 8.87
N ARG A 339 -11.66 -2.71 9.65
CA ARG A 339 -12.69 -2.71 10.72
C ARG A 339 -12.54 -1.65 11.83
N CYS A 340 -11.36 -1.04 11.93
CA CYS A 340 -11.07 0.03 12.88
C CYS A 340 -11.47 1.43 12.34
N VAL A 341 -11.74 1.56 11.05
CA VAL A 341 -12.01 2.85 10.41
C VAL A 341 -13.36 3.40 10.87
N THR A 342 -13.32 4.52 11.60
CA THR A 342 -14.52 5.20 12.08
C THR A 342 -15.16 6.03 10.97
N ARG A 343 -16.34 6.62 11.22
CA ARG A 343 -17.00 7.54 10.28
C ARG A 343 -16.08 8.72 9.94
N ASP A 344 -15.55 9.35 10.97
CA ASP A 344 -14.76 10.57 10.87
C ASP A 344 -13.36 10.25 10.31
N GLY A 345 -12.82 9.06 10.60
CA GLY A 345 -11.64 8.51 9.96
C GLY A 345 -11.82 8.25 8.46
N LEU A 346 -12.94 7.64 8.04
CA LEU A 346 -13.25 7.46 6.61
C LEU A 346 -13.44 8.79 5.89
N TYR A 347 -14.16 9.73 6.49
CA TYR A 347 -14.32 11.08 5.96
C TYR A 347 -12.96 11.76 5.75
N THR A 348 -12.06 11.64 6.73
CA THR A 348 -10.70 12.18 6.67
C THR A 348 -9.86 11.50 5.59
N ILE A 349 -9.87 10.17 5.50
CA ILE A 349 -9.16 9.40 4.47
C ILE A 349 -9.61 9.83 3.06
N ARG A 350 -10.94 9.89 2.81
CA ARG A 350 -11.49 10.35 1.52
C ARG A 350 -11.15 11.81 1.25
N GLY A 351 -11.19 12.67 2.27
CA GLY A 351 -10.78 14.08 2.18
C GLY A 351 -9.33 14.24 1.72
N GLU A 352 -8.41 13.45 2.27
CA GLU A 352 -7.00 13.47 1.88
C GLU A 352 -6.76 12.88 0.48
N PHE A 353 -7.49 11.82 0.07
CA PHE A 353 -7.46 11.35 -1.31
C PHE A 353 -7.95 12.43 -2.30
N MET A 354 -9.05 13.12 -1.99
CA MET A 354 -9.56 14.24 -2.80
C MET A 354 -8.56 15.41 -2.87
N ARG A 355 -7.92 15.75 -1.75
CA ARG A 355 -6.86 16.78 -1.68
C ARG A 355 -5.65 16.40 -2.54
N ALA A 356 -5.15 15.16 -2.41
CA ALA A 356 -4.02 14.66 -3.19
C ALA A 356 -4.32 14.63 -4.70
N SER A 357 -5.51 14.13 -5.08
CA SER A 357 -5.98 14.14 -6.48
C SER A 357 -6.04 15.57 -7.04
N ARG A 358 -6.49 16.55 -6.25
CA ARG A 358 -6.51 17.97 -6.65
C ARG A 358 -5.11 18.55 -6.86
N ILE A 359 -4.18 18.32 -5.93
CA ILE A 359 -2.78 18.79 -6.02
C ILE A 359 -2.15 18.31 -7.33
N LEU A 360 -2.27 17.02 -7.64
CA LEU A 360 -1.69 16.45 -8.86
C LEU A 360 -2.43 16.88 -10.14
N SER A 361 -3.75 17.08 -10.08
CA SER A 361 -4.54 17.59 -11.22
C SER A 361 -4.16 19.02 -11.61
N LEU A 362 -3.79 19.86 -10.62
CA LEU A 362 -3.37 21.25 -10.84
C LEU A 362 -1.98 21.34 -11.50
N ARG A 363 -1.14 20.30 -11.39
CA ARG A 363 0.25 20.26 -11.89
C ARG A 363 1.06 21.51 -11.51
N PRO A 364 1.49 21.63 -10.23
CA PRO A 364 2.36 22.73 -9.80
C PRO A 364 3.58 22.88 -10.72
N GLU A 365 4.05 24.12 -10.91
CA GLU A 365 5.12 24.49 -11.87
C GLU A 365 6.39 23.62 -11.75
N ARG A 366 6.70 23.16 -10.54
CA ARG A 366 7.76 22.20 -10.23
C ARG A 366 7.17 21.01 -9.50
N ALA A 367 7.53 19.79 -9.91
CA ALA A 367 6.96 18.56 -9.34
C ALA A 367 7.34 18.36 -7.87
N ILE A 368 8.50 18.84 -7.44
CA ILE A 368 8.92 18.83 -6.02
C ILE A 368 7.94 19.58 -5.11
N LEU A 369 7.24 20.61 -5.61
CA LEU A 369 6.21 21.32 -4.85
C LEU A 369 4.97 20.45 -4.65
N ALA A 370 4.64 19.58 -5.61
CA ALA A 370 3.56 18.60 -5.44
C ALA A 370 3.91 17.58 -4.35
N ILE A 371 5.16 17.10 -4.31
CA ILE A 371 5.65 16.22 -3.21
C ILE A 371 5.56 16.93 -1.86
N ALA A 372 6.04 18.18 -1.77
CA ALA A 372 5.99 18.97 -0.54
C ALA A 372 4.55 19.20 -0.05
N GLN A 373 3.61 19.52 -0.96
CA GLN A 373 2.19 19.70 -0.63
C GLN A 373 1.54 18.37 -0.23
N LEU A 374 1.76 17.28 -0.97
CA LEU A 374 1.23 15.96 -0.60
C LEU A 374 1.68 15.56 0.80
N CYS A 375 2.97 15.75 1.09
CA CYS A 375 3.63 15.39 2.34
C CYS A 375 3.70 16.54 3.38
N GLU A 376 2.84 17.55 3.26
CA GLU A 376 2.59 18.56 4.30
C GLU A 376 2.04 17.85 5.55
N GLU A 377 2.51 18.18 6.75
CA GLU A 377 1.94 17.60 7.97
C GLU A 377 0.56 18.22 8.28
N ARG A 378 -0.42 17.37 8.63
CA ARG A 378 -1.74 17.84 9.04
C ARG A 378 -1.67 18.39 10.47
N SER A 379 -2.13 19.62 10.72
CA SER A 379 -2.23 20.20 12.08
C SER A 379 -3.08 19.32 13.00
N ASP A 380 -4.31 19.06 12.58
CA ASP A 380 -5.38 18.58 13.44
C ASP A 380 -5.18 17.12 13.83
N VAL A 381 -5.31 16.83 15.14
CA VAL A 381 -5.62 15.48 15.60
C VAL A 381 -7.10 15.23 15.33
N LEU A 382 -7.47 14.01 14.92
CA LEU A 382 -8.86 13.59 14.76
C LEU A 382 -9.63 13.77 16.08
N GLY A 383 -10.31 14.90 16.21
CA GLY A 383 -11.28 15.20 17.25
C GLY A 383 -12.70 14.94 16.77
N PRO A 384 -13.68 14.81 17.69
CA PRO A 384 -15.09 14.72 17.32
C PRO A 384 -15.51 15.97 16.54
N THR A 385 -16.40 15.79 15.55
CA THR A 385 -16.97 16.88 14.76
C THR A 385 -17.55 17.97 15.67
N PRO A 386 -17.29 19.27 15.41
CA PRO A 386 -18.04 20.34 16.06
C PRO A 386 -19.53 20.12 15.81
N THR A 387 -20.33 20.02 16.88
CA THR A 387 -21.78 20.12 16.75
C THR A 387 -22.12 21.48 16.17
N THR A 388 -22.90 21.50 15.09
CA THR A 388 -23.29 22.72 14.36
C THR A 388 -23.81 23.80 15.32
N PRO A 389 -23.09 24.92 15.49
CA PRO A 389 -23.61 26.07 16.23
C PRO A 389 -24.69 26.75 15.39
N SER A 390 -25.78 27.15 16.03
CA SER A 390 -26.83 27.93 15.39
C SER A 390 -26.31 29.27 14.87
N SER A 391 -26.98 29.79 13.84
CA SER A 391 -26.64 31.04 13.15
C SER A 391 -26.56 32.26 14.08
N VAL A 392 -25.39 32.89 14.15
CA VAL A 392 -25.21 34.27 14.66
C VAL A 392 -24.23 35.00 13.72
N PRO A 393 -24.56 36.22 13.21
CA PRO A 393 -23.73 36.91 12.24
C PRO A 393 -22.50 37.59 12.89
N PRO A 394 -21.38 37.77 12.15
CA PRO A 394 -20.15 38.32 12.72
C PRO A 394 -20.21 39.85 12.87
N ARG A 395 -19.69 40.37 14.00
CA ARG A 395 -19.33 41.78 14.14
C ARG A 395 -17.89 42.02 13.69
N LEU A 396 -17.69 43.08 12.91
CA LEU A 396 -16.38 43.58 12.50
C LEU A 396 -15.77 44.48 13.60
N SER A 397 -14.44 44.43 13.75
CA SER A 397 -13.65 45.44 14.48
C SER A 397 -12.22 45.55 13.87
N PRO A 398 -11.54 46.72 13.95
CA PRO A 398 -10.53 47.07 12.93
C PRO A 398 -9.08 47.26 13.43
N PHE A 399 -8.13 46.74 12.63
CA PHE A 399 -6.72 47.18 12.45
C PHE A 399 -5.74 47.20 13.66
N PRO A 400 -4.38 47.28 13.45
CA PRO A 400 -3.40 46.64 14.34
C PRO A 400 -2.24 47.54 14.83
N PRO A 401 -1.38 47.03 15.74
CA PRO A 401 0.02 47.46 15.92
C PRO A 401 1.01 46.39 15.40
N GLN A 402 2.02 46.68 14.55
CA GLN A 402 3.19 47.55 14.70
C GLN A 402 4.30 46.95 15.60
N THR A 403 5.45 46.67 14.98
CA THR A 403 6.71 46.15 15.57
C THR A 403 7.72 47.26 15.89
N PRO A 404 8.60 47.09 16.90
CA PRO A 404 9.82 47.90 17.01
C PRO A 404 11.14 47.09 17.05
N TYR A 405 12.19 47.71 16.53
CA TYR A 405 13.62 47.40 16.79
C TYR A 405 14.11 48.30 17.96
N THR A 406 15.38 48.39 18.43
CA THR A 406 16.72 47.99 17.94
C THR A 406 17.70 47.95 19.15
N VAL A 407 18.99 47.65 18.90
CA VAL A 407 20.17 47.91 19.79
C VAL A 407 20.38 46.91 20.95
N GLY A 408 21.57 46.35 21.23
CA GLY A 408 22.87 46.42 20.54
C GLY A 408 24.03 46.74 21.50
N SER A 409 24.95 45.81 21.77
CA SER A 409 26.24 46.10 22.44
C SER A 409 27.32 45.02 22.24
N SER A 410 28.50 45.49 21.88
CA SER A 410 29.86 44.89 21.89
C SER A 410 30.82 46.06 22.19
N PRO A 411 32.06 45.90 22.69
CA PRO A 411 33.01 44.84 22.31
C PRO A 411 33.96 44.32 23.44
N MET A 412 34.84 43.35 23.12
CA MET A 412 36.31 43.42 23.32
C MET A 412 37.04 42.06 23.09
N ARG A 413 38.28 42.15 22.61
CA ARG A 413 39.37 41.14 22.47
C ARG A 413 40.70 41.93 22.70
N PRO A 414 41.92 41.35 22.83
CA PRO A 414 42.38 40.03 22.38
C PRO A 414 43.32 39.27 23.36
N ASN A 415 43.76 38.06 22.97
CA ASN A 415 45.21 37.75 22.85
C ASN A 415 45.46 36.47 22.03
N GLU A 416 46.62 36.39 21.38
CA GLU A 416 47.06 35.29 20.50
C GLU A 416 48.07 34.35 21.19
N ILE A 417 48.09 33.06 20.84
CA ILE A 417 49.29 32.18 20.75
C ILE A 417 49.11 31.26 19.51
N HIS A 418 50.18 30.64 19.02
CA HIS A 418 50.52 30.45 17.60
C HIS A 418 50.71 28.97 17.15
N MET A 419 50.64 28.73 15.83
CA MET A 419 51.20 27.57 15.06
C MET A 419 50.54 26.16 15.12
N PRO A 420 50.74 25.27 14.12
CA PRO A 420 50.94 25.50 12.67
C PRO A 420 50.08 24.58 11.75
N ALA A 421 50.07 24.86 10.43
CA ALA A 421 49.53 23.97 9.38
C ALA A 421 50.63 23.08 8.77
N PRO A 422 50.27 21.93 8.14
CA PRO A 422 50.39 21.81 6.68
C PRO A 422 49.30 20.89 6.06
N SER A 423 49.19 20.64 4.75
CA SER A 423 49.50 21.40 3.53
C SER A 423 48.65 20.81 2.38
N ARG A 424 48.33 21.62 1.37
CA ARG A 424 47.53 21.21 0.20
C ARG A 424 48.45 20.63 -0.89
N ALA A 425 48.10 19.47 -1.44
CA ALA A 425 48.72 18.91 -2.64
C ALA A 425 47.66 18.62 -3.73
N SER A 426 48.06 18.78 -4.99
CA SER A 426 47.26 18.50 -6.19
C SER A 426 48.02 17.48 -7.06
N PRO A 427 47.39 16.83 -8.07
CA PRO A 427 47.70 15.44 -8.43
C PRO A 427 48.79 15.29 -9.51
N PRO A 428 49.36 14.07 -9.66
CA PRO A 428 50.13 13.67 -10.84
C PRO A 428 49.27 12.94 -11.89
N SER A 429 49.85 12.80 -13.08
CA SER A 429 49.22 12.45 -14.36
C SER A 429 49.07 10.94 -14.62
N ALA A 430 48.33 10.62 -15.69
CA ALA A 430 48.04 9.26 -16.14
C ALA A 430 49.23 8.52 -16.80
N SER A 431 49.14 7.19 -16.81
CA SER A 431 49.86 6.28 -17.70
C SER A 431 48.97 5.07 -18.03
N ASP A 432 48.75 4.80 -19.32
CA ASP A 432 47.94 3.68 -19.82
C ASP A 432 48.66 2.32 -19.63
N GLU A 433 47.92 1.28 -19.22
CA GLU A 433 47.81 -0.01 -19.94
C GLU A 433 46.69 -0.90 -19.35
N PRO A 434 46.11 -1.85 -20.12
CA PRO A 434 44.81 -2.44 -19.80
C PRO A 434 44.88 -3.70 -18.93
N THR A 435 44.47 -3.58 -17.66
CA THR A 435 44.30 -4.76 -16.78
C THR A 435 42.91 -5.39 -16.95
N ARG A 436 42.93 -6.67 -17.31
CA ARG A 436 41.77 -7.54 -17.59
C ARG A 436 40.77 -7.61 -16.43
N VAL A 437 39.55 -7.11 -16.63
CA VAL A 437 38.45 -7.16 -15.63
C VAL A 437 37.94 -8.60 -15.48
N PRO A 438 37.92 -9.19 -14.26
CA PRO A 438 37.20 -10.43 -14.00
C PRO A 438 35.69 -10.17 -14.05
N SER A 439 34.94 -11.01 -14.76
CA SER A 439 33.48 -10.91 -14.79
C SER A 439 32.91 -11.27 -13.41
N ILE A 440 32.49 -10.25 -12.65
CA ILE A 440 31.69 -10.43 -11.45
C ILE A 440 30.33 -10.96 -11.90
N ALA A 441 30.01 -12.20 -11.54
CA ALA A 441 28.68 -12.77 -11.72
C ALA A 441 27.66 -11.95 -10.90
N PRO A 442 26.38 -11.91 -11.29
CA PRO A 442 25.34 -11.30 -10.45
C PRO A 442 25.37 -11.94 -9.06
N PRO A 443 25.20 -11.17 -7.97
CA PRO A 443 25.12 -11.75 -6.64
C PRO A 443 23.95 -12.73 -6.60
N GLU A 444 24.20 -13.94 -6.13
CA GLU A 444 23.14 -14.92 -5.87
C GLU A 444 22.14 -14.28 -4.90
N SER A 445 20.85 -14.46 -5.19
CA SER A 445 19.78 -13.86 -4.39
C SER A 445 19.58 -14.64 -3.11
N ASP A 446 20.45 -14.43 -2.12
CA ASP A 446 20.26 -14.89 -0.75
C ASP A 446 18.99 -14.25 -0.19
N THR A 447 17.86 -14.95 -0.33
CA THR A 447 16.69 -14.71 0.51
C THR A 447 17.14 -14.92 1.95
N PRO A 448 17.03 -13.90 2.83
CA PRO A 448 17.61 -14.01 4.15
C PRO A 448 16.91 -15.12 4.94
N GLU A 449 17.70 -15.89 5.67
CA GLU A 449 17.35 -17.14 6.38
C GLU A 449 16.15 -17.02 7.35
N HIS A 450 15.75 -15.79 7.68
CA HIS A 450 14.60 -15.46 8.53
C HIS A 450 13.24 -15.38 7.81
N MET A 451 13.15 -15.67 6.51
CA MET A 451 11.87 -15.72 5.77
C MET A 451 11.28 -17.15 5.74
N ALA A 452 9.94 -17.24 5.63
CA ALA A 452 9.27 -18.54 5.48
C ALA A 452 9.67 -19.24 4.16
N PRO A 453 9.86 -20.57 4.13
CA PRO A 453 10.38 -21.28 2.97
C PRO A 453 9.57 -21.06 1.68
N GLN A 454 10.28 -20.87 0.55
CA GLN A 454 9.68 -20.77 -0.78
C GLN A 454 9.09 -22.12 -1.20
N ARG A 455 7.92 -22.12 -1.87
CA ARG A 455 7.20 -23.34 -2.29
C ARG A 455 7.70 -23.86 -3.64
N HIS A 456 9.01 -23.81 -3.88
CA HIS A 456 9.63 -24.18 -5.16
C HIS A 456 9.30 -25.59 -5.64
N LYS A 457 9.16 -26.58 -4.74
CA LYS A 457 8.77 -27.96 -5.12
C LYS A 457 7.40 -28.07 -5.81
N TRP A 458 6.56 -27.02 -5.78
CA TRP A 458 5.22 -26.97 -6.37
C TRP A 458 5.13 -26.07 -7.62
N THR A 459 6.12 -25.20 -7.83
CA THR A 459 6.25 -24.29 -8.99
C THR A 459 7.35 -24.71 -9.97
N SER A 460 8.34 -25.50 -9.54
CA SER A 460 9.49 -25.87 -10.37
C SER A 460 9.09 -26.68 -11.60
N PRO A 461 9.73 -26.45 -12.77
CA PRO A 461 9.54 -27.27 -13.97
C PRO A 461 9.93 -28.73 -13.72
N PRO A 462 9.37 -29.70 -14.48
CA PRO A 462 9.82 -31.09 -14.41
C PRO A 462 11.33 -31.22 -14.70
N PRO A 463 12.02 -32.21 -14.09
CA PRO A 463 13.42 -32.51 -14.42
C PRO A 463 13.62 -32.74 -15.93
N ALA A 464 14.80 -32.40 -16.46
CA ALA A 464 15.07 -32.48 -17.91
C ALA A 464 14.96 -33.89 -18.53
N ASN A 465 14.92 -34.93 -17.70
CA ASN A 465 14.71 -36.33 -18.09
C ASN A 465 13.27 -36.82 -17.87
N ALA A 466 12.32 -35.94 -17.52
CA ALA A 466 10.92 -36.29 -17.35
C ALA A 466 10.23 -36.53 -18.72
N PRO A 467 9.13 -37.31 -18.75
CA PRO A 467 8.34 -37.49 -19.97
C PRO A 467 7.88 -36.17 -20.60
N SER A 468 7.88 -36.08 -21.93
CA SER A 468 7.42 -34.88 -22.64
C SER A 468 5.99 -34.46 -22.30
N ALA A 469 5.15 -35.41 -21.88
CA ALA A 469 3.80 -35.15 -21.39
C ALA A 469 3.77 -34.31 -20.10
N ASP A 470 4.75 -34.48 -19.20
CA ASP A 470 4.84 -33.72 -17.95
C ASP A 470 5.29 -32.29 -18.23
N HIS A 471 6.23 -32.10 -19.16
CA HIS A 471 6.64 -30.77 -19.64
C HIS A 471 5.47 -30.04 -20.32
N LEU A 472 4.71 -30.71 -21.19
CA LEU A 472 3.51 -30.13 -21.81
C LEU A 472 2.43 -29.79 -20.77
N SER A 473 2.21 -30.65 -19.77
CA SER A 473 1.27 -30.40 -18.67
C SER A 473 1.68 -29.17 -17.84
N PHE A 474 2.97 -29.04 -17.52
CA PHE A 474 3.54 -27.87 -16.85
C PHE A 474 3.30 -26.58 -17.65
N GLU A 475 3.67 -26.58 -18.93
CA GLU A 475 3.52 -25.42 -19.81
C GLU A 475 2.06 -24.99 -19.99
N ASN A 476 1.14 -25.95 -20.17
CA ASN A 476 -0.29 -25.68 -20.27
C ASN A 476 -0.87 -25.10 -18.96
N ARG A 477 -0.47 -25.63 -17.79
CA ARG A 477 -0.90 -25.11 -16.48
C ARG A 477 -0.38 -23.70 -16.22
N LEU A 478 0.87 -23.43 -16.57
CA LEU A 478 1.48 -22.11 -16.43
C LEU A 478 0.82 -21.08 -17.36
N GLY A 479 0.59 -21.44 -18.63
CA GLY A 479 -0.16 -20.59 -19.56
C GLY A 479 -1.58 -20.27 -19.09
N LEU A 480 -2.30 -21.28 -18.60
CA LEU A 480 -3.63 -21.10 -18.01
C LEU A 480 -3.57 -20.20 -16.77
N GLY A 481 -2.63 -20.43 -15.86
CA GLY A 481 -2.44 -19.63 -14.65
C GLY A 481 -2.15 -18.15 -14.94
N LEU A 482 -1.27 -17.89 -15.91
CA LEU A 482 -0.98 -16.53 -16.39
C LEU A 482 -2.22 -15.87 -16.99
N SER A 483 -3.01 -16.58 -17.80
CA SER A 483 -4.24 -16.02 -18.36
C SER A 483 -5.26 -15.66 -17.28
N LEU A 484 -5.51 -16.55 -16.31
CA LEU A 484 -6.42 -16.31 -15.17
C LEU A 484 -5.96 -15.14 -14.30
N ALA A 485 -4.66 -15.03 -14.04
CA ALA A 485 -4.11 -13.99 -13.18
C ALA A 485 -4.04 -12.60 -13.83
N THR A 486 -4.22 -12.49 -15.14
CA THR A 486 -4.04 -11.24 -15.89
C THR A 486 -5.30 -10.77 -16.62
N VAL A 487 -6.43 -11.47 -16.43
CA VAL A 487 -7.75 -11.01 -16.90
C VAL A 487 -8.01 -9.60 -16.34
N PRO A 488 -8.38 -8.61 -17.19
CA PRO A 488 -8.76 -7.29 -16.72
C PRO A 488 -9.93 -7.37 -15.73
N GLY A 489 -9.74 -6.83 -14.53
CA GLY A 489 -10.79 -6.78 -13.51
C GLY A 489 -12.01 -6.00 -14.00
N THR A 490 -13.21 -6.48 -13.68
CA THR A 490 -14.50 -5.84 -14.02
C THR A 490 -14.77 -4.53 -13.26
N ALA A 491 -13.75 -3.95 -12.61
CA ALA A 491 -13.85 -2.72 -11.83
C ALA A 491 -14.01 -1.44 -12.69
N ASN A 492 -13.89 -1.52 -14.02
CA ASN A 492 -14.09 -0.41 -14.96
C ASN A 492 -15.57 -0.07 -15.19
N ILE A 493 -16.29 0.30 -14.12
CA ILE A 493 -17.60 0.95 -14.26
C ILE A 493 -17.33 2.45 -14.52
N ARG A 494 -17.78 2.97 -15.68
CA ARG A 494 -17.69 4.38 -16.18
C ARG A 494 -16.58 4.76 -17.17
N GLN A 495 -16.09 3.85 -18.03
CA GLN A 495 -15.40 4.24 -19.27
C GLN A 495 -15.85 3.41 -20.49
N ASN A 496 -17.16 3.34 -20.77
CA ASN A 496 -17.60 3.07 -22.14
C ASN A 496 -19.04 3.49 -22.55
N ASP A 497 -19.75 4.29 -21.76
CA ASP A 497 -21.04 4.86 -22.20
C ASP A 497 -20.83 6.28 -22.73
N GLY A 498 -20.75 6.37 -24.05
CA GLY A 498 -20.84 7.62 -24.79
C GLY A 498 -22.28 7.90 -25.23
N ASP A 499 -22.58 9.19 -25.32
CA ASP A 499 -23.74 9.83 -25.95
C ASP A 499 -25.13 9.84 -25.25
N HIS A 500 -25.64 11.07 -25.22
CA HIS A 500 -27.04 11.52 -25.12
C HIS A 500 -27.92 11.07 -23.93
N SER A 501 -27.93 11.91 -22.88
CA SER A 501 -29.18 12.61 -22.54
C SER A 501 -28.94 13.90 -21.73
N SER A 502 -29.80 14.89 -21.94
CA SER A 502 -29.78 16.21 -21.32
C SER A 502 -30.61 16.30 -20.04
N ASN A 503 -30.20 17.18 -19.12
CA ASN A 503 -31.01 17.89 -18.11
C ASN A 503 -32.32 17.21 -17.62
N ALA A 504 -32.29 16.71 -16.39
CA ALA A 504 -33.45 16.74 -15.50
C ALA A 504 -33.00 17.21 -14.12
N SER A 505 -33.62 18.26 -13.61
CA SER A 505 -33.35 18.83 -12.28
C SER A 505 -34.02 18.02 -11.18
N GLU A 506 -33.29 17.75 -10.10
CA GLU A 506 -33.87 17.19 -8.87
C GLU A 506 -34.85 18.21 -8.26
N ILE A 507 -36.11 17.81 -8.10
CA ILE A 507 -37.08 18.48 -7.22
C ILE A 507 -37.48 17.48 -6.14
N TYR A 508 -37.19 17.83 -4.89
CA TYR A 508 -37.75 17.18 -3.71
C TYR A 508 -39.24 17.48 -3.62
N THR A 509 -40.07 16.44 -3.45
CA THR A 509 -41.36 16.55 -2.75
C THR A 509 -41.59 15.29 -1.92
N ASP A 510 -42.45 15.42 -0.92
CA ASP A 510 -42.45 14.67 0.33
C ASP A 510 -43.68 13.75 0.47
N GLU A 511 -43.56 12.76 1.36
CA GLU A 511 -44.55 11.81 1.95
C GLU A 511 -45.80 11.30 1.17
N GLY A 512 -46.11 10.01 1.42
CA GLY A 512 -47.40 9.39 1.09
C GLY A 512 -47.42 7.87 1.30
N ASP A 513 -48.07 7.40 2.36
CA ASP A 513 -48.36 5.99 2.63
C ASP A 513 -49.19 5.31 1.51
N VAL A 514 -49.12 3.98 1.41
CA VAL A 514 -50.25 3.03 1.60
C VAL A 514 -49.78 1.58 1.28
N ASP A 515 -50.32 0.62 2.05
CA ASP A 515 -50.14 -0.83 1.93
C ASP A 515 -50.71 -1.47 0.64
N GLU A 516 -50.59 -2.81 0.55
CA GLU A 516 -51.18 -3.72 -0.45
C GLU A 516 -50.62 -3.69 -1.90
N ILE A 517 -49.77 -4.68 -2.23
CA ILE A 517 -50.17 -5.79 -3.14
C ILE A 517 -49.44 -7.07 -2.68
N ARG A 518 -50.19 -8.02 -2.08
CA ARG A 518 -49.71 -9.38 -1.82
C ARG A 518 -50.86 -10.39 -1.85
N SER A 519 -51.41 -10.70 -3.02
CA SER A 519 -52.18 -11.93 -3.25
C SER A 519 -52.27 -12.26 -4.74
N MET A 520 -52.63 -13.52 -5.04
CA MET A 520 -52.69 -14.15 -6.38
C MET A 520 -51.30 -14.34 -7.02
N ILE A 521 -50.87 -15.54 -7.42
CA ILE A 521 -51.63 -16.74 -7.76
C ILE A 521 -51.16 -17.93 -6.91
N SER A 522 -52.11 -18.57 -6.23
CA SER A 522 -52.03 -19.98 -5.86
C SER A 522 -53.00 -20.74 -6.76
N ASP A 523 -52.54 -21.76 -7.44
CA ASP A 523 -53.35 -22.97 -7.61
C ASP A 523 -52.44 -24.19 -7.81
N SER A 524 -52.85 -25.25 -7.13
CA SER A 524 -52.29 -26.62 -7.22
C SER A 524 -53.44 -27.54 -7.65
N PRO A 525 -53.24 -28.81 -8.03
CA PRO A 525 -53.00 -29.82 -6.98
C PRO A 525 -52.23 -31.09 -7.40
N THR A 526 -51.81 -31.89 -6.40
CA THR A 526 -51.65 -33.38 -6.42
C THR A 526 -50.66 -33.99 -7.44
N THR A 527 -49.91 -35.06 -7.22
CA THR A 527 -49.78 -36.17 -6.22
C THR A 527 -48.37 -36.79 -6.51
N LEU A 528 -47.67 -37.58 -5.70
CA LEU A 528 -48.01 -38.70 -4.83
C LEU A 528 -46.75 -39.08 -3.99
N ASP A 529 -46.90 -39.93 -2.97
CA ASP A 529 -45.86 -40.39 -2.04
C ASP A 529 -44.73 -41.25 -2.64
N VAL A 530 -43.63 -41.38 -1.88
CA VAL A 530 -43.13 -42.64 -1.25
C VAL A 530 -41.62 -42.56 -0.96
N TRP A 531 -41.26 -42.63 0.31
CA TRP A 531 -39.98 -43.21 0.78
C TRP A 531 -40.24 -44.68 1.17
N PRO A 532 -39.24 -45.57 1.07
CA PRO A 532 -38.75 -46.14 2.34
C PRO A 532 -37.24 -46.43 2.41
N THR A 533 -36.67 -46.00 3.55
CA THR A 533 -35.67 -46.66 4.42
C THR A 533 -34.70 -47.76 3.92
N ARG A 534 -33.43 -47.55 4.32
CA ARG A 534 -32.45 -48.52 4.90
C ARG A 534 -32.07 -49.78 4.12
N SER A 535 -30.78 -49.85 3.81
CA SER A 535 -29.88 -50.91 4.32
C SER A 535 -28.52 -50.26 4.62
#